data_AF-A0A4Q3L9D5-F1
#
_entry.id   AF-A0A4Q3L9D5-F1
#
_cell.length_a   1.000
_cell.length_b   1.000
_cell.length_c   1.000
_cell.angle_alpha   90.00
_cell.angle_beta   90.00
_cell.angle_gamma   90.00
#
_symmetry.space_group_name_H-M   'P 1'
#
loop_
_entity.id
_entity.type
_entity.pdbx_description
1 polymer ?
#
loop_
_entity_poly.entity_id
_entity_poly.type
_entity_poly.pdbx_seq_one_letter_code
_entity_poly.pdbx_strand_id
1 'polypeptide(L)'
;LCCEVHEPGVGKLLKRCGEQGIANIRIVAHDAVDVLDHMLQPDTLAGVHVFFPDPWHKKRHNKRRLIQSPFVRKLAERLAPGGYLHCATDWQPYAEQMLEVLSAEPMLRNTAPDYAPKPDYRPLTKFENRGLKLGHGVWDLVFERRAPVLPLTVRSATRADAGLIADMHTRSRAVTYRGALRDAYLDDEMPIESRALWAARMPEVEAGAGAVLIAEREGQPIAFVCLREPDAERSVFIDNLHALPDRKGSGAGTALLQAAREWALARGARRMHLYVLDSNLAAIGFYESRGWQFIERKDDSMGGSAIVARVYALPLD
;
A
#
# COMPACT_ATOMS: atom_id res chain seq x y z
N LEU A 1 14.36 -11.43 -22.45
CA LEU A 1 14.99 -10.48 -23.39
C LEU A 1 16.35 -10.08 -22.83
N CYS A 2 17.39 -10.06 -23.65
CA CYS A 2 18.74 -9.59 -23.30
C CYS A 2 19.05 -8.30 -24.07
N CYS A 3 19.92 -7.45 -23.51
CA CYS A 3 20.41 -6.24 -24.15
C CYS A 3 21.93 -6.18 -23.97
N GLU A 4 22.68 -6.02 -25.06
CA GLU A 4 24.15 -6.00 -25.02
C GLU A 4 24.66 -5.20 -26.23
N VAL A 5 25.59 -4.27 -26.00
CA VAL A 5 26.20 -3.46 -27.08
C VAL A 5 27.47 -4.11 -27.63
N HIS A 6 28.09 -5.02 -26.88
CA HIS A 6 29.30 -5.72 -27.30
C HIS A 6 28.97 -6.88 -28.25
N GLU A 7 29.10 -6.64 -29.56
CA GLU A 7 28.76 -7.60 -30.63
C GLU A 7 29.36 -9.01 -30.45
N PRO A 8 30.64 -9.19 -30.03
CA PRO A 8 31.17 -10.53 -29.75
C PRO A 8 30.41 -11.28 -28.64
N GLY A 9 29.91 -10.56 -27.64
CA GLY A 9 29.06 -11.09 -26.58
C GLY A 9 27.71 -11.59 -27.13
N VAL A 10 27.09 -10.80 -28.01
CA VAL A 10 25.85 -11.15 -28.72
C VAL A 10 26.05 -12.43 -29.54
N GLY A 11 27.09 -12.49 -30.37
CA GLY A 11 27.39 -13.65 -31.20
C GLY A 11 27.64 -14.92 -30.37
N LYS A 12 28.35 -14.80 -29.25
CA LYS A 12 28.60 -15.91 -28.33
C LYS A 12 27.31 -16.45 -27.70
N LEU A 13 26.38 -15.57 -27.32
CA LEU A 13 25.06 -15.98 -26.80
C LEU A 13 24.26 -16.72 -27.86
N LEU A 14 24.16 -16.16 -29.07
CA LEU A 14 23.39 -16.75 -30.17
C LEU A 14 23.93 -18.13 -30.57
N LYS A 15 25.26 -18.27 -30.69
CA LYS A 15 25.90 -19.56 -30.94
C LYS A 15 25.50 -20.60 -29.89
N ARG A 16 25.59 -20.25 -28.60
CA ARG A 16 25.24 -21.17 -27.51
C ARG A 16 23.75 -21.52 -27.51
N CYS A 17 22.87 -20.57 -27.82
CA CYS A 17 21.44 -20.85 -27.96
C CYS A 17 21.18 -21.85 -29.08
N GLY A 18 21.86 -21.69 -30.23
CA GLY A 18 21.78 -22.64 -31.35
C GLY A 18 22.30 -24.03 -30.99
N GLU A 19 23.48 -24.12 -30.38
CA GLU A 19 24.10 -25.39 -29.95
C GLU A 19 23.27 -26.14 -28.89
N GLN A 20 22.52 -25.41 -28.05
CA GLN A 20 21.72 -26.00 -26.96
C GLN A 20 20.21 -26.04 -27.24
N GLY A 21 19.77 -25.62 -28.43
CA GLY A 21 18.35 -25.59 -28.80
C GLY A 21 17.49 -24.65 -27.93
N ILE A 22 18.07 -23.56 -27.39
CA ILE A 22 17.36 -22.65 -26.49
C ILE A 22 16.50 -21.67 -27.32
N ALA A 23 15.19 -21.86 -27.27
CA ALA A 23 14.24 -21.09 -28.09
C ALA A 23 13.58 -19.89 -27.38
N ASN A 24 13.74 -19.74 -26.07
CA ASN A 24 13.08 -18.71 -25.26
C ASN A 24 13.97 -17.48 -24.95
N ILE A 25 15.16 -17.40 -25.54
CA ILE A 25 16.05 -16.23 -25.43
C ILE A 25 15.92 -15.37 -26.68
N ARG A 26 15.87 -14.06 -26.47
CA ARG A 26 15.94 -13.01 -27.49
C ARG A 26 16.96 -11.98 -27.03
N ILE A 27 17.75 -11.42 -27.94
CA ILE A 27 18.76 -10.41 -27.63
C ILE A 27 18.64 -9.23 -28.59
N VAL A 28 18.80 -8.03 -28.04
CA VAL A 28 18.88 -6.77 -28.79
C VAL A 28 20.31 -6.25 -28.69
N ALA A 29 20.92 -5.95 -29.83
CA ALA A 29 22.25 -5.37 -29.92
C ALA A 29 22.15 -3.83 -29.94
N HIS A 30 21.77 -3.23 -28.81
CA HIS A 30 21.51 -1.78 -28.71
C HIS A 30 21.77 -1.27 -27.29
N ASP A 31 21.81 0.05 -27.12
CA ASP A 31 21.83 0.69 -25.81
C ASP A 31 20.57 0.34 -25.00
N ALA A 32 20.78 -0.01 -23.73
CA ALA A 32 19.71 -0.49 -22.85
C ALA A 32 18.71 0.60 -22.45
N VAL A 33 19.13 1.87 -22.40
CA VAL A 33 18.24 3.01 -22.14
C VAL A 33 17.27 3.18 -23.30
N ASP A 34 17.78 3.15 -24.54
CA ASP A 34 16.94 3.27 -25.73
C ASP A 34 15.94 2.11 -25.85
N VAL A 35 16.36 0.89 -25.51
CA VAL A 35 15.46 -0.29 -25.48
C VAL A 35 14.34 -0.09 -24.45
N LEU A 36 14.64 0.42 -23.26
CA LEU A 36 13.62 0.70 -22.24
C LEU A 36 12.65 1.82 -22.66
N ASP A 37 13.15 2.81 -23.40
CA ASP A 37 12.36 3.97 -23.81
C ASP A 37 11.43 3.68 -24.97
N HIS A 38 11.83 2.79 -25.88
CA HIS A 38 11.14 2.61 -27.15
C HIS A 38 10.57 1.22 -27.39
N MET A 39 11.01 0.19 -26.66
CA MET A 39 10.66 -1.21 -26.97
C MET A 39 9.90 -1.93 -25.86
N LEU A 40 9.95 -1.44 -24.62
CA LEU A 40 9.35 -2.10 -23.46
C LEU A 40 8.23 -1.25 -22.84
N GLN A 41 7.04 -1.85 -22.76
CA GLN A 41 5.88 -1.21 -22.14
C GLN A 41 5.98 -1.24 -20.61
N PRO A 42 5.38 -0.25 -19.91
CA PRO A 42 5.26 -0.27 -18.46
C PRO A 42 4.62 -1.56 -17.93
N ASP A 43 4.97 -1.96 -16.70
CA ASP A 43 4.38 -3.08 -15.97
C ASP A 43 4.43 -4.47 -16.69
N THR A 44 5.37 -4.69 -17.62
CA THR A 44 5.44 -5.94 -18.40
C THR A 44 6.53 -6.92 -17.96
N LEU A 45 7.56 -6.47 -17.26
CA LEU A 45 8.70 -7.30 -16.90
C LEU A 45 8.49 -7.97 -15.53
N ALA A 46 8.55 -9.30 -15.49
CA ALA A 46 8.55 -10.05 -14.23
C ALA A 46 9.86 -9.88 -13.44
N GLY A 47 10.97 -9.60 -14.12
CA GLY A 47 12.24 -9.33 -13.47
C GLY A 47 13.29 -8.74 -14.42
N VAL A 48 14.25 -8.03 -13.86
CA VAL A 48 15.40 -7.45 -14.55
C VAL A 48 16.68 -7.83 -13.82
N HIS A 49 17.68 -8.29 -14.58
CA HIS A 49 19.02 -8.59 -14.07
C HIS A 49 20.04 -7.59 -14.64
N VAL A 50 20.81 -6.94 -13.78
CA VAL A 50 21.95 -6.08 -14.16
C VAL A 50 23.20 -6.54 -13.42
N PHE A 51 23.98 -7.41 -14.06
CA PHE A 51 25.12 -8.05 -13.42
C PHE A 51 26.44 -7.48 -13.91
N PHE A 52 27.29 -7.09 -12.95
CA PHE A 52 28.64 -6.57 -13.15
C PHE A 52 28.71 -5.42 -14.19
N PRO A 53 27.85 -4.39 -14.10
CA PRO A 53 27.98 -3.22 -14.97
C PRO A 53 29.31 -2.52 -14.71
N ASP A 54 29.86 -1.81 -15.70
CA ASP A 54 31.16 -1.14 -15.58
C ASP A 54 31.22 -0.26 -14.31
N PRO A 55 32.12 -0.56 -13.36
CA PRO A 55 32.15 0.10 -12.06
C PRO A 55 32.75 1.50 -12.10
N TRP A 56 33.44 1.87 -13.18
CA TRP A 56 34.10 3.17 -13.34
C TRP A 56 34.87 3.62 -12.08
N HIS A 57 35.92 2.87 -11.70
CA HIS A 57 36.61 3.03 -10.39
C HIS A 57 37.08 4.45 -10.04
N LYS A 58 37.35 5.30 -11.04
CA LYS A 58 37.84 6.67 -10.80
C LYS A 58 36.67 7.60 -10.48
N LYS A 59 36.70 8.30 -9.34
CA LYS A 59 35.65 9.24 -8.88
C LYS A 59 35.09 10.15 -9.99
N ARG A 60 35.95 10.71 -10.82
CA ARG A 60 35.56 11.58 -11.96
C ARG A 60 34.65 10.92 -13.01
N HIS A 61 34.61 9.59 -13.05
CA HIS A 61 33.79 8.80 -13.98
C HIS A 61 32.53 8.23 -13.33
N ASN A 62 32.27 8.47 -12.03
CA ASN A 62 31.10 7.90 -11.35
C ASN A 62 29.77 8.27 -12.04
N LYS A 63 29.69 9.43 -12.70
CA LYS A 63 28.51 9.85 -13.50
C LYS A 63 28.23 8.95 -14.72
N ARG A 64 29.18 8.09 -15.12
CA ARG A 64 29.06 7.13 -16.24
C ARG A 64 28.55 5.76 -15.81
N ARG A 65 28.46 5.52 -14.50
CA ARG A 65 27.88 4.29 -13.94
C ARG A 65 26.42 4.18 -14.40
N LEU A 66 26.00 3.00 -14.82
CA LEU A 66 24.66 2.74 -15.36
C LEU A 66 23.56 2.92 -14.31
N ILE A 67 23.74 2.34 -13.12
CA ILE A 67 22.79 2.47 -12.01
C ILE A 67 22.81 3.90 -11.45
N GLN A 68 21.89 4.73 -11.92
CA GLN A 68 21.59 6.09 -11.49
C GLN A 68 20.07 6.25 -11.37
N SER A 69 19.61 7.24 -10.61
CA SER A 69 18.17 7.43 -10.35
C SER A 69 17.30 7.46 -11.61
N PRO A 70 17.66 8.16 -12.72
CA PRO A 70 16.85 8.15 -13.94
C PRO A 70 16.72 6.77 -14.59
N PHE A 71 17.79 5.98 -14.58
CA PHE A 71 17.77 4.63 -15.16
C PHE A 71 16.97 3.66 -14.28
N VAL A 72 17.17 3.72 -12.96
CA VAL A 72 16.42 2.92 -11.99
C VAL A 72 14.93 3.22 -12.07
N ARG A 73 14.55 4.49 -12.23
CA ARG A 73 13.16 4.90 -12.41
C ARG A 73 12.53 4.24 -13.64
N LYS A 74 13.22 4.28 -14.80
CA LYS A 74 12.75 3.61 -16.03
C LYS A 74 12.57 2.11 -15.80
N LEU A 75 13.53 1.45 -15.16
CA LEU A 75 13.41 0.03 -14.82
C LEU A 75 12.20 -0.26 -13.91
N ALA A 76 12.02 0.53 -12.85
CA ALA A 76 10.90 0.37 -11.93
C ALA A 76 9.53 0.54 -12.63
N GLU A 77 9.43 1.42 -13.63
CA GLU A 77 8.21 1.60 -14.42
C GLU A 77 7.91 0.44 -15.38
N ARG A 78 8.93 -0.30 -15.83
CA ARG A 78 8.74 -1.46 -16.72
C ARG A 78 8.53 -2.77 -15.97
N LEU A 79 8.88 -2.82 -14.68
CA LEU A 79 8.60 -3.97 -13.82
C LEU A 79 7.11 -4.05 -13.49
N ALA A 80 6.52 -5.23 -13.70
CA ALA A 80 5.20 -5.54 -13.20
C ALA A 80 5.17 -5.42 -11.66
N PRO A 81 4.02 -5.09 -11.03
CA PRO A 81 3.84 -5.19 -9.59
C PRO A 81 4.29 -6.56 -9.04
N GLY A 82 5.15 -6.56 -8.01
CA GLY A 82 5.75 -7.78 -7.46
C GLY A 82 6.93 -8.35 -8.27
N GLY A 83 7.24 -7.80 -9.44
CA GLY A 83 8.45 -8.12 -10.19
C GLY A 83 9.71 -7.63 -9.48
N TYR A 84 10.89 -8.09 -9.91
CA TYR A 84 12.13 -7.80 -9.19
C TYR A 84 13.23 -7.16 -10.05
N LEU A 85 14.02 -6.28 -9.44
CA LEU A 85 15.29 -5.78 -9.98
C LEU A 85 16.43 -6.39 -9.18
N HIS A 86 17.31 -7.11 -9.86
CA HIS A 86 18.49 -7.71 -9.25
C HIS A 86 19.77 -7.18 -9.89
N CYS A 87 20.50 -6.39 -9.11
CA CYS A 87 21.82 -5.88 -9.47
C CYS A 87 22.91 -6.68 -8.76
N ALA A 88 24.05 -6.86 -9.40
CA ALA A 88 25.23 -7.45 -8.76
C ALA A 88 26.51 -6.73 -9.17
N THR A 89 27.44 -6.56 -8.24
CA THR A 89 28.76 -5.94 -8.49
C THR A 89 29.83 -6.54 -7.58
N ASP A 90 31.07 -6.56 -8.05
CA ASP A 90 32.26 -6.97 -7.30
C ASP A 90 33.06 -5.77 -6.76
N TRP A 91 32.49 -4.56 -6.83
CA TRP A 91 33.13 -3.32 -6.35
C TRP A 91 32.30 -2.64 -5.27
N GLN A 92 32.78 -2.67 -4.02
CA GLN A 92 32.07 -2.15 -2.85
C GLN A 92 31.61 -0.69 -2.99
N PRO A 93 32.44 0.28 -3.43
CA PRO A 93 31.99 1.66 -3.63
C PRO A 93 30.91 1.83 -4.71
N TYR A 94 30.71 0.83 -5.58
CA TYR A 94 29.56 0.83 -6.47
C TYR A 94 28.36 0.13 -5.84
N ALA A 95 28.56 -0.93 -5.05
CA ALA A 95 27.50 -1.57 -4.28
C ALA A 95 26.80 -0.58 -3.33
N GLU A 96 27.57 0.23 -2.61
CA GLU A 96 27.06 1.28 -1.71
C GLU A 96 26.22 2.32 -2.49
N GLN A 97 26.70 2.78 -3.64
CA GLN A 97 25.95 3.69 -4.50
C GLN A 97 24.67 3.05 -5.06
N MET A 98 24.74 1.78 -5.48
CA MET A 98 23.56 1.04 -5.94
C MET A 98 22.52 0.96 -4.82
N LEU A 99 22.94 0.62 -3.60
CA LEU A 99 22.05 0.55 -2.43
C LEU A 99 21.37 1.88 -2.17
N GLU A 100 22.12 2.99 -2.18
CA GLU A 100 21.59 4.35 -2.02
C GLU A 100 20.55 4.68 -3.09
N VAL A 101 20.91 4.52 -4.36
CA VAL A 101 20.03 4.87 -5.50
C VAL A 101 18.77 4.00 -5.52
N LEU A 102 18.89 2.69 -5.30
CA LEU A 102 17.75 1.76 -5.32
C LEU A 102 16.83 1.98 -4.12
N SER A 103 17.39 2.25 -2.94
CA SER A 103 16.60 2.53 -1.72
C SER A 103 15.85 3.85 -1.80
N ALA A 104 16.37 4.83 -2.57
CA ALA A 104 15.72 6.11 -2.78
C ALA A 104 14.55 6.06 -3.78
N GLU A 105 14.39 4.99 -4.57
CA GLU A 105 13.28 4.85 -5.53
C GLU A 105 11.98 4.40 -4.82
N PRO A 106 10.93 5.24 -4.75
CA PRO A 106 9.71 4.92 -4.01
C PRO A 106 8.97 3.68 -4.51
N MET A 107 9.15 3.34 -5.79
CA MET A 107 8.52 2.19 -6.42
C MET A 107 9.14 0.85 -6.02
N LEU A 108 10.31 0.86 -5.36
CA LEU A 108 11.06 -0.34 -5.01
C LEU A 108 11.09 -0.55 -3.49
N ARG A 109 11.23 -1.81 -3.08
CA ARG A 109 11.45 -2.25 -1.70
C ARG A 109 12.63 -3.21 -1.68
N ASN A 110 13.63 -2.94 -0.84
CA ASN A 110 14.74 -3.87 -0.65
C ASN A 110 14.23 -5.19 -0.04
N THR A 111 14.69 -6.32 -0.54
CA THR A 111 14.33 -7.65 0.00
C THR A 111 15.24 -8.08 1.15
N ALA A 112 16.31 -7.34 1.43
CA ALA A 112 17.23 -7.55 2.55
C ALA A 112 17.44 -6.24 3.33
N PRO A 113 17.97 -6.29 4.57
CA PRO A 113 18.33 -5.09 5.33
C PRO A 113 19.36 -4.21 4.59
N ASP A 114 20.32 -4.84 3.92
CA ASP A 114 21.39 -4.21 3.14
C ASP A 114 21.57 -4.91 1.78
N TYR A 115 22.33 -5.98 1.74
CA TYR A 115 22.65 -6.75 0.54
C TYR A 115 21.97 -8.13 0.64
N ALA A 116 21.41 -8.59 -0.47
CA ALA A 116 20.77 -9.88 -0.53
C ALA A 116 21.81 -11.01 -0.52
N PRO A 117 21.51 -12.18 0.07
CA PRO A 117 22.30 -13.38 -0.20
C PRO A 117 22.24 -13.69 -1.70
N LYS A 118 23.33 -14.23 -2.24
CA LYS A 118 23.39 -14.70 -3.63
C LYS A 118 22.23 -15.66 -3.90
N PRO A 119 21.33 -15.35 -4.84
CA PRO A 119 20.23 -16.26 -5.18
C PRO A 119 20.72 -17.48 -5.96
N ASP A 120 20.05 -18.63 -5.79
CA ASP A 120 20.39 -19.89 -6.45
C ASP A 120 20.39 -19.80 -7.99
N TYR A 121 19.53 -18.94 -8.54
CA TYR A 121 19.43 -18.72 -9.98
C TYR A 121 20.60 -17.90 -10.55
N ARG A 122 21.44 -17.26 -9.73
CA ARG A 122 22.64 -16.55 -10.20
C ARG A 122 23.79 -17.54 -10.29
N PRO A 123 24.24 -17.95 -11.49
CA PRO A 123 25.38 -18.86 -11.62
C PRO A 123 26.67 -18.22 -11.07
N LEU A 124 27.60 -19.05 -10.58
CA LEU A 124 28.95 -18.61 -10.23
C LEU A 124 29.66 -18.11 -11.49
N THR A 125 30.02 -16.81 -11.53
CA THR A 125 30.64 -16.22 -12.72
C THR A 125 32.17 -16.26 -12.65
N LYS A 126 32.83 -16.10 -13.81
CA LYS A 126 34.30 -15.95 -13.87
C LYS A 126 34.78 -14.71 -13.10
N PHE A 127 33.96 -13.67 -12.98
CA PHE A 127 34.25 -12.45 -12.23
C PHE A 127 34.18 -12.70 -10.73
N GLU A 128 33.15 -13.39 -10.25
CA GLU A 128 33.02 -13.83 -8.85
C GLU A 128 34.20 -14.72 -8.43
N ASN A 129 34.61 -15.67 -9.26
CA ASN A 129 35.81 -16.48 -9.01
C ASN A 129 37.11 -15.66 -8.95
N ARG A 130 37.19 -14.52 -9.66
CA ARG A 130 38.35 -13.63 -9.62
C ARG A 130 38.31 -12.72 -8.39
N GLY A 131 37.14 -12.20 -8.02
CA GLY A 131 36.91 -11.42 -6.80
C GLY A 131 37.19 -12.24 -5.54
N LEU A 132 36.63 -13.45 -5.43
CA LEU A 132 36.87 -14.38 -4.32
C LEU A 132 38.36 -14.72 -4.16
N LYS A 133 39.10 -14.92 -5.28
CA LYS A 133 40.55 -15.16 -5.26
C LYS A 133 41.38 -13.95 -4.83
N LEU A 134 40.82 -12.74 -4.91
CA LEU A 134 41.47 -11.48 -4.53
C LEU A 134 40.96 -10.93 -3.18
N GLY A 135 40.06 -11.66 -2.49
CA GLY A 135 39.45 -11.22 -1.23
C GLY A 135 38.40 -10.11 -1.39
N HIS A 136 37.96 -9.83 -2.62
CA HIS A 136 36.87 -8.89 -2.89
C HIS A 136 35.54 -9.63 -2.92
N GLY A 137 34.58 -9.18 -2.10
CA GLY A 137 33.23 -9.72 -2.08
C GLY A 137 32.48 -9.50 -3.39
N VAL A 138 31.36 -10.20 -3.55
CA VAL A 138 30.33 -9.85 -4.53
C VAL A 138 29.10 -9.43 -3.74
N TRP A 139 28.52 -8.29 -4.13
CA TRP A 139 27.34 -7.73 -3.51
C TRP A 139 26.16 -7.92 -4.46
N ASP A 140 25.15 -8.62 -3.98
CA ASP A 140 23.87 -8.81 -4.64
C ASP A 140 22.84 -7.84 -4.02
N LEU A 141 22.11 -7.10 -4.84
CA LEU A 141 21.05 -6.19 -4.43
C LEU A 141 19.76 -6.62 -5.14
N VAL A 142 18.79 -7.10 -4.37
CA VAL A 142 17.50 -7.54 -4.90
C VAL A 142 16.42 -6.63 -4.34
N PHE A 143 15.71 -5.96 -5.24
CA PHE A 143 14.61 -5.06 -4.93
C PHE A 143 13.36 -5.56 -5.61
N GLU A 144 12.25 -5.52 -4.89
CA GLU A 144 10.94 -5.87 -5.41
C GLU A 144 10.17 -4.60 -5.77
N ARG A 145 9.48 -4.63 -6.91
CA ARG A 145 8.54 -3.60 -7.33
C ARG A 145 7.35 -3.65 -6.39
N ARG A 146 7.17 -2.57 -5.61
CA ARG A 146 5.99 -2.41 -4.75
C ARG A 146 4.73 -2.51 -5.60
N ALA A 147 3.74 -3.24 -5.09
CA ALA A 147 2.40 -3.15 -5.64
C ALA A 147 1.95 -1.68 -5.61
N PRO A 148 1.30 -1.17 -6.67
CA PRO A 148 0.74 0.17 -6.65
C PRO A 148 -0.25 0.27 -5.49
N VAL A 149 -0.14 1.33 -4.70
CA VAL A 149 -1.21 1.70 -3.78
C VAL A 149 -2.31 2.28 -4.64
N LEU A 150 -3.26 1.43 -5.04
CA LEU A 150 -4.40 1.84 -5.85
C LEU A 150 -5.16 2.94 -5.12
N PRO A 151 -5.61 3.99 -5.85
CA PRO A 151 -6.19 5.17 -5.23
C PRO A 151 -7.47 4.77 -4.48
N LEU A 152 -7.57 5.26 -3.25
CA LEU A 152 -8.78 5.19 -2.48
C LEU A 152 -9.67 6.38 -2.88
N THR A 153 -10.91 6.11 -3.26
CA THR A 153 -11.91 7.15 -3.52
C THR A 153 -12.92 7.18 -2.39
N VAL A 154 -13.53 8.34 -2.16
CA VAL A 154 -14.64 8.50 -1.21
C VAL A 154 -15.82 9.08 -1.96
N ARG A 155 -17.00 8.46 -1.83
CA ARG A 155 -18.25 8.94 -2.42
C ARG A 155 -19.35 9.04 -1.37
N SER A 156 -20.37 9.84 -1.67
CA SER A 156 -21.60 9.81 -0.88
C SER A 156 -22.36 8.50 -1.14
N ALA A 157 -22.93 7.93 -0.09
CA ALA A 157 -23.83 6.79 -0.19
C ALA A 157 -25.22 7.24 -0.64
N THR A 158 -25.94 6.34 -1.30
CA THR A 158 -27.32 6.50 -1.71
C THR A 158 -28.22 5.54 -0.93
N ARG A 159 -29.54 5.72 -1.01
CA ARG A 159 -30.49 4.77 -0.39
C ARG A 159 -30.26 3.32 -0.82
N ALA A 160 -29.80 3.09 -2.06
CA ALA A 160 -29.49 1.76 -2.57
C ALA A 160 -28.31 1.08 -1.84
N ASP A 161 -27.42 1.85 -1.20
CA ASP A 161 -26.28 1.32 -0.45
C ASP A 161 -26.67 0.78 0.95
N ALA A 162 -27.93 0.90 1.39
CA ALA A 162 -28.35 0.52 2.75
C ALA A 162 -27.96 -0.92 3.14
N GLY A 163 -28.19 -1.88 2.24
CA GLY A 163 -27.82 -3.28 2.47
C GLY A 163 -26.31 -3.51 2.55
N LEU A 164 -25.55 -2.80 1.70
CA LEU A 164 -24.09 -2.83 1.68
C LEU A 164 -23.50 -2.25 2.97
N ILE A 165 -24.00 -1.11 3.43
CA ILE A 165 -23.56 -0.47 4.68
C ILE A 165 -23.87 -1.38 5.88
N ALA A 166 -25.06 -1.99 5.90
CA ALA A 166 -25.45 -2.93 6.95
C ALA A 166 -24.51 -4.16 7.01
N ASP A 167 -24.08 -4.68 5.86
CA ASP A 167 -23.09 -5.77 5.79
C ASP A 167 -21.73 -5.33 6.34
N MET A 168 -21.20 -4.19 5.89
CA MET A 168 -19.92 -3.67 6.38
C MET A 168 -19.96 -3.40 7.89
N HIS A 169 -21.04 -2.84 8.40
CA HIS A 169 -21.25 -2.56 9.82
C HIS A 169 -21.18 -3.87 10.64
N THR A 170 -21.93 -4.89 10.21
CA THR A 170 -22.02 -6.18 10.88
C THR A 170 -20.68 -6.90 10.87
N ARG A 171 -20.02 -7.01 9.71
CA ARG A 171 -18.73 -7.70 9.57
C ARG A 171 -17.61 -7.03 10.36
N SER A 172 -17.60 -5.71 10.41
CA SER A 172 -16.62 -4.94 11.19
C SER A 172 -16.79 -5.18 12.70
N ARG A 173 -18.03 -5.19 13.19
CA ARG A 173 -18.36 -5.40 14.61
C ARG A 173 -18.19 -6.85 15.06
N ALA A 174 -18.55 -7.82 14.22
CA ALA A 174 -18.41 -9.24 14.52
C ALA A 174 -16.97 -9.60 14.88
N VAL A 175 -15.98 -9.08 14.15
CA VAL A 175 -14.56 -9.30 14.46
C VAL A 175 -14.09 -8.50 15.68
N THR A 176 -14.57 -7.26 15.82
CA THR A 176 -14.08 -6.35 16.85
C THR A 176 -14.61 -6.70 18.25
N TYR A 177 -15.82 -7.27 18.33
CA TYR A 177 -16.51 -7.53 19.61
C TYR A 177 -16.65 -9.01 19.96
N ARG A 178 -16.10 -9.92 19.15
CA ARG A 178 -16.04 -11.35 19.51
C ARG A 178 -15.24 -11.51 20.80
N GLY A 179 -15.80 -12.24 21.76
CA GLY A 179 -15.25 -12.38 23.11
C GLY A 179 -15.66 -11.29 24.10
N ALA A 180 -16.24 -10.16 23.64
CA ALA A 180 -16.83 -9.13 24.50
C ALA A 180 -18.36 -9.18 24.52
N LEU A 181 -18.99 -9.61 23.42
CA LEU A 181 -20.43 -9.82 23.29
C LEU A 181 -20.74 -11.29 22.99
N ARG A 182 -22.01 -11.69 23.17
CA ARG A 182 -22.49 -13.04 22.85
C ARG A 182 -22.35 -13.33 21.35
N ASP A 183 -21.83 -14.50 20.99
CA ASP A 183 -21.70 -14.90 19.59
C ASP A 183 -23.06 -14.94 18.86
N ALA A 184 -24.11 -15.47 19.50
CA ALA A 184 -25.47 -15.47 18.92
C ALA A 184 -26.00 -14.06 18.59
N TYR A 185 -25.66 -13.06 19.42
CA TYR A 185 -26.02 -11.68 19.10
C TYR A 185 -25.24 -11.16 17.89
N LEU A 186 -23.93 -11.43 17.83
CA LEU A 186 -23.10 -10.95 16.73
C LEU A 186 -23.43 -11.63 15.38
N ASP A 187 -23.75 -12.91 15.42
CA ASP A 187 -23.87 -13.76 14.23
C ASP A 187 -25.33 -13.84 13.71
N ASP A 188 -26.34 -13.74 14.59
CA ASP A 188 -27.76 -13.90 14.21
C ASP A 188 -28.61 -12.63 14.40
N GLU A 189 -28.52 -11.96 15.56
CA GLU A 189 -29.39 -10.83 15.93
C GLU A 189 -28.93 -9.51 15.26
N MET A 190 -27.64 -9.16 15.40
CA MET A 190 -27.05 -7.91 14.91
C MET A 190 -27.15 -7.71 13.39
N PRO A 191 -26.97 -8.73 12.51
CA PRO A 191 -27.18 -8.54 11.07
C PRO A 191 -28.61 -8.07 10.73
N ILE A 192 -29.62 -8.59 11.45
CA ILE A 192 -31.03 -8.23 11.25
C ILE A 192 -31.26 -6.80 11.73
N GLU A 193 -30.80 -6.47 12.94
CA GLU A 193 -30.91 -5.13 13.51
C GLU A 193 -30.21 -4.08 12.64
N SER A 194 -28.99 -4.38 12.18
CA SER A 194 -28.21 -3.49 11.31
C SER A 194 -28.94 -3.21 9.99
N ARG A 195 -29.53 -4.24 9.36
CA ARG A 195 -30.34 -4.04 8.14
C ARG A 195 -31.55 -3.16 8.39
N ALA A 196 -32.29 -3.39 9.46
CA ALA A 196 -33.46 -2.56 9.82
C ALA A 196 -33.05 -1.11 10.11
N LEU A 197 -31.97 -0.92 10.87
CA LEU A 197 -31.40 0.38 11.20
C LEU A 197 -31.05 1.17 9.94
N TRP A 198 -30.28 0.59 9.02
CA TRP A 198 -29.85 1.29 7.81
C TRP A 198 -30.99 1.51 6.81
N ALA A 199 -31.95 0.58 6.72
CA ALA A 199 -33.15 0.77 5.91
C ALA A 199 -33.99 1.97 6.37
N ALA A 200 -34.09 2.20 7.68
CA ALA A 200 -34.77 3.36 8.25
C ALA A 200 -33.92 4.65 8.16
N ARG A 201 -32.60 4.54 8.35
CA ARG A 201 -31.69 5.69 8.42
C ARG A 201 -31.42 6.35 7.07
N MET A 202 -31.26 5.57 6.00
CA MET A 202 -30.86 6.12 4.70
C MET A 202 -31.86 7.14 4.12
N PRO A 203 -33.19 6.96 4.25
CA PRO A 203 -34.16 8.00 3.91
C PRO A 203 -33.99 9.31 4.69
N GLU A 204 -33.66 9.26 5.98
CA GLU A 204 -33.40 10.46 6.79
C GLU A 204 -32.14 11.19 6.32
N VAL A 205 -31.08 10.44 6.02
CA VAL A 205 -29.82 10.97 5.49
C VAL A 205 -30.05 11.66 4.14
N GLU A 206 -30.82 11.03 3.26
CA GLU A 206 -31.19 11.61 1.96
C GLU A 206 -32.06 12.87 2.11
N ALA A 207 -32.88 12.95 3.16
CA ALA A 207 -33.64 14.14 3.54
C ALA A 207 -32.79 15.23 4.22
N GLY A 208 -31.48 15.01 4.41
CA GLY A 208 -30.55 15.99 4.96
C GLY A 208 -30.30 15.89 6.46
N ALA A 209 -30.66 14.78 7.13
CA ALA A 209 -30.37 14.57 8.56
C ALA A 209 -28.89 14.25 8.86
N GLY A 210 -28.06 14.16 7.82
CA GLY A 210 -26.63 13.89 7.94
C GLY A 210 -26.03 13.43 6.61
N ALA A 211 -24.95 12.65 6.67
CA ALA A 211 -24.34 12.04 5.51
C ALA A 211 -23.76 10.66 5.81
N VAL A 212 -23.77 9.79 4.82
CA VAL A 212 -22.99 8.55 4.84
C VAL A 212 -22.01 8.60 3.68
N LEU A 213 -20.73 8.41 3.95
CA LEU A 213 -19.68 8.37 2.93
C LEU A 213 -19.08 6.96 2.89
N ILE A 214 -18.80 6.48 1.69
CA ILE A 214 -18.23 5.16 1.43
C ILE A 214 -16.86 5.34 0.81
N ALA A 215 -15.87 4.66 1.36
CA ALA A 215 -14.54 4.55 0.78
C ALA A 215 -14.47 3.31 -0.11
N GLU A 216 -13.98 3.51 -1.33
CA GLU A 216 -13.84 2.49 -2.34
C GLU A 216 -12.38 2.31 -2.75
N ARG A 217 -12.05 1.10 -3.20
CA ARG A 217 -10.78 0.78 -3.84
C ARG A 217 -11.08 -0.10 -5.03
N GLU A 218 -10.62 0.30 -6.21
CA GLU A 218 -10.99 -0.36 -7.47
C GLU A 218 -12.52 -0.45 -7.66
N GLY A 219 -13.27 0.57 -7.20
CA GLY A 219 -14.73 0.58 -7.22
C GLY A 219 -15.39 -0.39 -6.24
N GLN A 220 -14.62 -1.11 -5.41
CA GLN A 220 -15.16 -1.97 -4.35
C GLN A 220 -15.27 -1.19 -3.03
N PRO A 221 -16.46 -1.14 -2.41
CA PRO A 221 -16.65 -0.58 -1.07
C PRO A 221 -15.88 -1.34 0.00
N ILE A 222 -15.08 -0.65 0.81
CA ILE A 222 -14.25 -1.27 1.85
C ILE A 222 -14.42 -0.65 3.24
N ALA A 223 -15.01 0.53 3.34
CA ALA A 223 -15.28 1.21 4.60
C ALA A 223 -16.38 2.26 4.43
N PHE A 224 -17.01 2.67 5.53
CA PHE A 224 -17.94 3.79 5.52
C PHE A 224 -17.87 4.61 6.81
N VAL A 225 -18.34 5.85 6.73
CA VAL A 225 -18.56 6.74 7.88
C VAL A 225 -19.98 7.30 7.82
N CYS A 226 -20.64 7.43 8.96
CA CYS A 226 -21.94 8.07 9.10
C CYS A 226 -21.84 9.27 10.02
N LEU A 227 -22.32 10.40 9.53
CA LEU A 227 -22.29 11.71 10.16
C LEU A 227 -23.72 12.17 10.41
N ARG A 228 -23.96 12.82 11.56
CA ARG A 228 -25.19 13.57 11.81
C ARG A 228 -24.99 15.05 11.49
N GLU A 229 -26.08 15.76 11.22
CA GLU A 229 -26.04 17.22 11.10
C GLU A 229 -25.45 17.87 12.38
N PRO A 230 -24.78 19.04 12.25
CA PRO A 230 -24.23 19.74 13.40
C PRO A 230 -25.31 20.02 14.44
N ASP A 231 -25.00 19.73 15.70
CA ASP A 231 -25.86 20.06 16.82
C ASP A 231 -25.87 21.57 17.13
N ALA A 232 -26.60 21.97 18.18
CA ALA A 232 -26.67 23.35 18.63
C ALA A 232 -25.31 23.96 19.00
N GLU A 233 -24.32 23.12 19.35
CA GLU A 233 -22.96 23.54 19.66
C GLU A 233 -22.02 23.52 18.43
N ARG A 234 -22.60 23.32 17.24
CA ARG A 234 -21.89 23.18 15.95
C ARG A 234 -20.93 21.99 15.97
N SER A 235 -21.32 20.91 16.62
CA SER A 235 -20.56 19.67 16.67
C SER A 235 -21.19 18.62 15.78
N VAL A 236 -20.40 18.01 14.89
CA VAL A 236 -20.84 16.87 14.07
C VAL A 236 -20.56 15.57 14.80
N PHE A 237 -21.58 14.75 15.00
CA PHE A 237 -21.42 13.42 15.57
C PHE A 237 -21.06 12.41 14.48
N ILE A 238 -19.93 11.71 14.66
CA ILE A 238 -19.60 10.51 13.89
C ILE A 238 -20.27 9.32 14.57
N ASP A 239 -21.45 8.99 14.08
CA ASP A 239 -22.29 7.91 14.63
C ASP A 239 -21.70 6.53 14.33
N ASN A 240 -21.08 6.36 13.15
CA ASN A 240 -20.45 5.11 12.76
C ASN A 240 -19.18 5.37 11.94
N LEU A 241 -18.13 4.59 12.18
CA LEU A 241 -16.94 4.52 11.33
C LEU A 241 -16.44 3.07 11.30
N HIS A 242 -16.60 2.41 10.16
CA HIS A 242 -16.24 1.00 10.01
C HIS A 242 -15.43 0.77 8.75
N ALA A 243 -14.38 -0.03 8.88
CA ALA A 243 -13.67 -0.64 7.76
C ALA A 243 -13.84 -2.16 7.83
N LEU A 244 -13.88 -2.80 6.66
CA LEU A 244 -13.89 -4.26 6.56
C LEU A 244 -12.62 -4.85 7.22
N PRO A 245 -12.72 -5.97 7.96
CA PRO A 245 -11.60 -6.52 8.74
C PRO A 245 -10.34 -6.81 7.90
N ASP A 246 -10.52 -7.37 6.71
CA ASP A 246 -9.47 -7.69 5.73
C ASP A 246 -8.85 -6.45 5.06
N ARG A 247 -9.41 -5.26 5.31
CA ARG A 247 -9.01 -3.99 4.72
C ARG A 247 -8.59 -2.95 5.77
N LYS A 248 -8.35 -3.37 7.02
CA LYS A 248 -7.73 -2.50 8.05
C LYS A 248 -6.29 -2.15 7.65
N GLY A 249 -5.81 -0.98 8.11
CA GLY A 249 -4.47 -0.47 7.76
C GLY A 249 -4.33 0.03 6.31
N SER A 250 -5.42 0.03 5.54
CA SER A 250 -5.41 0.37 4.11
C SER A 250 -5.50 1.88 3.82
N GLY A 251 -5.57 2.72 4.86
CA GLY A 251 -5.77 4.17 4.76
C GLY A 251 -7.23 4.62 4.64
N ALA A 252 -8.18 3.69 4.49
CA ALA A 252 -9.61 4.02 4.29
C ALA A 252 -10.22 4.87 5.42
N GLY A 253 -9.96 4.52 6.68
CA GLY A 253 -10.44 5.30 7.83
C GLY A 253 -9.89 6.73 7.85
N THR A 254 -8.62 6.93 7.49
CA THR A 254 -8.02 8.27 7.40
C THR A 254 -8.73 9.11 6.35
N ALA A 255 -8.96 8.55 5.16
CA ALA A 255 -9.63 9.27 4.08
C ALA A 255 -11.10 9.59 4.41
N LEU A 256 -11.81 8.67 5.07
CA LEU A 256 -13.17 8.91 5.54
C LEU A 256 -13.23 10.03 6.59
N LEU A 257 -12.29 10.07 7.54
CA LEU A 257 -12.22 11.15 8.51
C LEU A 257 -11.89 12.51 7.87
N GLN A 258 -11.03 12.51 6.85
CA GLN A 258 -10.75 13.72 6.07
C GLN A 258 -12.00 14.22 5.33
N ALA A 259 -12.70 13.33 4.63
CA ALA A 259 -13.94 13.68 3.94
C ALA A 259 -15.05 14.10 4.92
N ALA A 260 -15.11 13.49 6.11
CA ALA A 260 -16.02 13.90 7.18
C ALA A 260 -15.71 15.30 7.70
N ARG A 261 -14.43 15.63 7.89
CA ARG A 261 -13.98 16.98 8.26
C ARG A 261 -14.40 18.02 7.22
N GLU A 262 -14.17 17.74 5.94
CA GLU A 262 -14.57 18.63 4.85
C GLU A 262 -16.09 18.84 4.82
N TRP A 263 -16.86 17.76 4.98
CA TRP A 263 -18.32 17.81 5.07
C TRP A 263 -18.81 18.64 6.27
N ALA A 264 -18.17 18.50 7.43
CA ALA A 264 -18.51 19.21 8.65
C ALA A 264 -18.19 20.71 8.54
N LEU A 265 -17.00 21.05 8.02
CA LEU A 265 -16.58 22.45 7.79
C LEU A 265 -17.54 23.17 6.83
N ALA A 266 -17.97 22.50 5.75
CA ALA A 266 -18.93 23.06 4.81
C ALA A 266 -20.30 23.40 5.44
N ARG A 267 -20.62 22.82 6.60
CA ARG A 267 -21.84 23.08 7.38
C ARG A 267 -21.61 24.00 8.57
N GLY A 268 -20.43 24.62 8.66
CA GLY A 268 -20.10 25.55 9.74
C GLY A 268 -19.88 24.88 11.10
N ALA A 269 -19.63 23.56 11.11
CA ALA A 269 -19.25 22.85 12.32
C ALA A 269 -17.88 23.37 12.81
N ARG A 270 -17.71 23.42 14.13
CA ARG A 270 -16.44 23.81 14.79
C ARG A 270 -15.69 22.63 15.39
N ARG A 271 -16.36 21.49 15.52
CA ARG A 271 -15.79 20.26 16.06
C ARG A 271 -16.51 19.04 15.51
N MET A 272 -15.84 17.90 15.58
CA MET A 272 -16.46 16.59 15.45
C MET A 272 -16.32 15.83 16.76
N HIS A 273 -17.25 14.93 17.05
CA HIS A 273 -17.14 14.04 18.20
C HIS A 273 -17.60 12.63 17.85
N LEU A 274 -17.12 11.65 18.61
CA LEU A 274 -17.45 10.25 18.44
C LEU A 274 -17.41 9.50 19.77
N TYR A 275 -18.06 8.35 19.79
CA TYR A 275 -18.00 7.40 20.89
C TYR A 275 -17.26 6.14 20.45
N VAL A 276 -16.41 5.61 21.32
CA VAL A 276 -15.66 4.38 21.08
C VAL A 276 -15.67 3.54 22.35
N LEU A 277 -15.92 2.23 22.26
CA LEU A 277 -15.88 1.35 23.44
C LEU A 277 -14.50 1.43 24.12
N ASP A 278 -14.47 1.46 25.45
CA ASP A 278 -13.24 1.55 26.25
C ASP A 278 -12.28 0.38 25.96
N SER A 279 -12.84 -0.78 25.60
CA SER A 279 -12.10 -1.98 25.22
C SER A 279 -11.49 -1.94 23.80
N ASN A 280 -11.89 -1.00 22.94
CA ASN A 280 -11.42 -0.92 21.55
C ASN A 280 -10.11 -0.13 21.44
N LEU A 281 -9.04 -0.69 22.00
CA LEU A 281 -7.71 -0.07 22.06
C LEU A 281 -7.16 0.30 20.68
N ALA A 282 -7.47 -0.49 19.64
CA ALA A 282 -7.04 -0.21 18.28
C ALA A 282 -7.68 1.06 17.71
N ALA A 283 -8.99 1.26 17.93
CA ALA A 283 -9.67 2.48 17.50
C ALA A 283 -9.24 3.69 18.34
N ILE A 284 -9.06 3.52 19.65
CA ILE A 284 -8.53 4.56 20.54
C ILE A 284 -7.18 5.08 20.03
N GLY A 285 -6.22 4.18 19.80
CA GLY A 285 -4.90 4.56 19.27
C GLY A 285 -4.98 5.20 17.88
N PHE A 286 -5.93 4.77 17.04
CA PHE A 286 -6.16 5.37 15.72
C PHE A 286 -6.65 6.82 15.82
N TYR A 287 -7.54 7.15 16.74
CA TYR A 287 -8.06 8.50 16.95
C TYR A 287 -7.02 9.40 17.64
N GLU A 288 -6.38 8.92 18.71
CA GLU A 288 -5.37 9.69 19.45
C GLU A 288 -4.17 10.07 18.57
N SER A 289 -3.70 9.16 17.71
CA SER A 289 -2.63 9.45 16.75
C SER A 289 -3.02 10.49 15.68
N ARG A 290 -4.27 10.93 15.64
CA ARG A 290 -4.84 11.91 14.70
C ARG A 290 -5.36 13.16 15.40
N GLY A 291 -4.94 13.38 16.65
CA GLY A 291 -5.24 14.61 17.39
C GLY A 291 -6.65 14.66 17.99
N TRP A 292 -7.39 13.55 18.01
CA TRP A 292 -8.64 13.48 18.75
C TRP A 292 -8.35 13.51 20.26
N GLN A 293 -9.09 14.34 20.97
CA GLN A 293 -8.92 14.59 22.40
C GLN A 293 -9.94 13.79 23.18
N PHE A 294 -9.48 13.06 24.19
CA PHE A 294 -10.35 12.38 25.14
C PHE A 294 -11.09 13.40 26.00
N ILE A 295 -12.40 13.26 26.12
CA ILE A 295 -13.26 14.15 26.90
C ILE A 295 -13.70 13.48 28.19
N GLU A 296 -14.41 12.35 28.08
CA GLU A 296 -14.96 11.64 29.24
C GLU A 296 -15.22 10.16 28.95
N ARG A 297 -15.55 9.41 30.01
CA ARG A 297 -16.15 8.07 29.91
C ARG A 297 -17.63 8.17 30.22
N LYS A 298 -18.43 7.36 29.54
CA LYS A 298 -19.87 7.28 29.72
C LYS A 298 -20.31 5.82 29.76
N ASP A 299 -21.21 5.50 30.69
CA ASP A 299 -21.89 4.21 30.72
C ASP A 299 -22.92 4.14 29.59
N ASP A 300 -22.94 3.01 28.89
CA ASP A 300 -23.81 2.76 27.75
C ASP A 300 -24.26 1.28 27.76
N SER A 301 -25.12 0.90 26.81
CA SER A 301 -25.59 -0.47 26.67
C SER A 301 -25.61 -0.91 25.21
N MET A 302 -25.20 -2.16 24.96
CA MET A 302 -25.15 -2.73 23.61
C MET A 302 -25.52 -4.21 23.65
N GLY A 303 -26.52 -4.61 22.87
CA GLY A 303 -27.00 -6.00 22.83
C GLY A 303 -27.48 -6.53 24.18
N GLY A 304 -27.99 -5.64 25.05
CA GLY A 304 -28.41 -5.96 26.42
C GLY A 304 -27.28 -6.04 27.45
N SER A 305 -26.02 -5.82 27.06
CA SER A 305 -24.86 -5.77 27.96
C SER A 305 -24.50 -4.33 28.32
N ALA A 306 -24.17 -4.08 29.58
CA ALA A 306 -23.58 -2.82 30.01
C ALA A 306 -22.15 -2.70 29.45
N ILE A 307 -21.84 -1.54 28.87
CA ILE A 307 -20.55 -1.21 28.26
C ILE A 307 -20.10 0.18 28.72
N VAL A 308 -18.81 0.46 28.63
CA VAL A 308 -18.27 1.81 28.85
C VAL A 308 -17.74 2.33 27.52
N ALA A 309 -18.19 3.52 27.15
CA ALA A 309 -17.70 4.24 25.97
C ALA A 309 -16.81 5.43 26.39
N ARG A 310 -15.78 5.71 25.60
CA ARG A 310 -15.00 6.95 25.66
C ARG A 310 -15.55 7.93 24.63
N VAL A 311 -15.70 9.17 25.05
CA VAL A 311 -16.05 10.29 24.19
C VAL A 311 -14.76 10.97 23.75
N TYR A 312 -14.59 11.08 22.43
CA TYR A 312 -13.51 11.85 21.83
C TYR A 312 -14.06 13.01 21.01
N ALA A 313 -13.34 14.13 21.02
CA ALA A 313 -13.64 15.29 20.18
C ALA A 313 -12.42 15.73 19.37
N LEU A 314 -12.67 16.26 18.17
CA LEU A 314 -11.68 16.87 17.31
C LEU A 314 -12.12 18.30 16.98
N PRO A 315 -11.40 19.32 17.47
CA PRO A 315 -11.58 20.71 17.02
C PRO A 315 -11.27 20.84 15.52
N LEU A 316 -12.04 21.66 14.79
CA LEU A 316 -11.89 21.86 13.34
C LEU A 316 -11.27 23.20 12.96
N ASP A 317 -11.05 24.05 13.97
CA ASP A 317 -10.43 25.38 13.94
C ASP A 317 -8.90 25.35 13.80
#